data_AF-L9ZZJ9-F1
#
_entry.id   AF-L9ZZJ9-F1
#
_cell.length_a   1.000
_cell.length_b   1.000
_cell.length_c   1.000
_cell.angle_alpha   90.00
_cell.angle_beta   90.00
_cell.angle_gamma   90.00
#
_symmetry.space_group_name_H-M   'P 1'
#
loop_
_entity.id
_entity.type
_entity.pdbx_description
1 polymer ?
#
loop_
_entity_poly.entity_id
_entity_poly.type
_entity_poly.pdbx_seq_one_letter_code
_entity_poly.pdbx_strand_id
1 'polypeptide(L)'
;MRTITLFGVALVLIGTVLLAGPAFGFATISADRGVMVQTAGDDEGLLEITDTSDGATVSPENEPTLFEVMDTTGQISDITVDSVSIAGTETADLDVIVEQDDGTYTVSVACDESDRETAATISVTLEASGDVHVVADRTTENTVSIECGAEEESYDDEFDGGNDDIDIEDDGTFEEDVDLDGNGGIAAGGDLTFEDDVELDGTSQISTNGTITFEGSVSLDGNSVVYAEEDIICTEPPEISGNADITAEGETIGCEL
;
A
#
# COMPACT_ATOMS: atom_id res chain seq x y z
N MET A 1 4.95 89.76 -34.51
CA MET A 1 5.34 88.39 -34.93
C MET A 1 5.88 87.54 -33.78
N ARG A 2 6.78 88.03 -32.91
CA ARG A 2 7.34 87.26 -31.78
C ARG A 2 6.31 86.68 -30.79
N THR A 3 5.20 87.38 -30.56
CA THR A 3 4.15 86.94 -29.62
C THR A 3 3.36 85.73 -30.12
N ILE A 4 3.17 85.59 -31.43
CA ILE A 4 2.43 84.47 -32.03
C ILE A 4 3.29 83.20 -32.01
N THR A 5 4.60 83.33 -32.24
CA THR A 5 5.53 82.21 -32.18
C THR A 5 5.65 81.64 -30.76
N LEU A 6 5.64 82.51 -29.75
CA LEU A 6 5.69 82.08 -28.34
C LEU A 6 4.45 81.27 -27.94
N PHE A 7 3.27 81.70 -28.39
CA PHE A 7 2.02 80.99 -28.12
C PHE A 7 1.97 79.61 -28.80
N GLY A 8 2.49 79.52 -30.03
CA GLY A 8 2.59 78.24 -30.74
C GLY A 8 3.48 77.24 -30.02
N VAL A 9 4.65 77.68 -29.54
CA VAL A 9 5.58 76.80 -28.79
C VAL A 9 4.99 76.37 -27.45
N ALA A 10 4.30 77.26 -26.74
CA ALA A 10 3.63 76.92 -25.48
C ALA A 10 2.54 75.85 -25.68
N LEU A 11 1.73 75.96 -26.74
CA LEU A 11 0.69 74.97 -27.05
C LEU A 11 1.27 73.60 -27.41
N VAL A 12 2.38 73.55 -28.17
CA VAL A 12 3.05 72.28 -28.49
C VAL A 12 3.61 71.61 -27.24
N LEU A 13 4.24 72.37 -26.34
CA LEU A 13 4.79 71.83 -25.10
C LEU A 13 3.70 71.30 -24.15
N ILE A 14 2.56 71.99 -24.04
CA ILE A 14 1.42 71.51 -23.24
C ILE A 14 0.84 70.22 -23.85
N GLY A 15 0.73 70.14 -25.19
CA GLY A 15 0.28 68.93 -25.88
C GLY A 15 1.19 67.73 -25.64
N THR A 16 2.50 67.93 -25.63
CA THR A 16 3.46 66.83 -25.36
C THR A 16 3.43 66.33 -23.91
N VAL A 17 3.15 67.21 -22.94
CA VAL A 17 3.01 66.80 -21.53
C VAL A 17 1.73 66.00 -21.31
N LEU A 18 0.66 66.31 -22.04
CA LEU A 18 -0.60 65.55 -21.96
C LEU A 18 -0.52 64.18 -22.63
N LEU A 19 0.34 64.00 -23.65
CA LEU A 19 0.58 62.71 -24.30
C LEU A 19 1.58 61.80 -23.58
N ALA A 20 2.44 62.37 -22.71
CA ALA A 20 3.39 61.62 -21.89
C ALA A 20 2.86 61.30 -20.47
N GLY A 21 1.63 61.73 -20.15
CA GLY A 21 0.95 61.24 -18.95
C GLY A 21 0.71 59.73 -19.08
N PRO A 22 0.68 58.97 -17.96
CA PRO A 22 0.31 57.57 -18.01
C PRO A 22 -1.05 57.50 -18.69
N ALA A 23 -1.10 56.86 -19.87
CA ALA A 23 -2.37 56.40 -20.39
C ALA A 23 -2.98 55.61 -19.22
N PHE A 24 -4.10 56.07 -18.68
CA PHE A 24 -4.97 55.21 -17.91
C PHE A 24 -5.38 54.12 -18.89
N GLY A 25 -4.52 53.10 -18.99
CA GLY A 25 -4.89 51.83 -19.55
C GLY A 25 -6.15 51.48 -18.81
N PHE A 26 -7.18 51.12 -19.56
CA PHE A 26 -8.21 50.29 -18.99
C PHE A 26 -7.45 49.11 -18.38
N ALA A 27 -7.22 49.17 -17.07
CA ALA A 27 -6.98 48.00 -16.29
C ALA A 27 -8.26 47.22 -16.55
N THR A 28 -8.18 46.24 -17.45
CA THR A 28 -9.09 45.13 -17.42
C THR A 28 -8.92 44.60 -16.01
N ILE A 29 -9.79 45.07 -15.11
CA ILE A 29 -10.10 44.34 -13.90
C ILE A 29 -10.77 43.09 -14.47
N SER A 30 -9.96 42.10 -14.85
CA SER A 30 -10.39 40.73 -14.67
C SER A 30 -10.63 40.67 -13.18
N ALA A 31 -11.87 40.93 -12.78
CA ALA A 31 -12.37 40.40 -11.54
C ALA A 31 -12.29 38.91 -11.79
N ASP A 32 -11.12 38.35 -11.52
CA ASP A 32 -10.93 36.95 -11.27
C ASP A 32 -11.85 36.70 -10.09
N ARG A 33 -13.09 36.34 -10.42
CA ARG A 33 -13.99 35.77 -9.45
C ARG A 33 -13.45 34.37 -9.24
N GLY A 34 -12.31 34.30 -8.56
CA GLY A 34 -11.90 33.12 -7.84
C GLY A 34 -13.04 32.87 -6.88
N VAL A 35 -14.00 32.06 -7.33
CA VAL A 35 -15.00 31.47 -6.46
C VAL A 35 -14.18 30.52 -5.61
N MET A 36 -13.70 31.03 -4.48
CA MET A 36 -13.08 30.19 -3.47
C MET A 36 -14.23 29.39 -2.88
N VAL A 37 -14.39 28.16 -3.37
CA VAL A 37 -15.28 27.19 -2.76
C VAL A 37 -14.54 26.73 -1.50
N GLN A 38 -14.83 27.38 -0.37
CA GLN A 38 -14.47 26.83 0.93
C GLN A 38 -15.44 25.67 1.19
N THR A 39 -14.89 24.49 1.41
CA THR A 39 -15.63 23.37 1.99
C THR A 39 -16.05 23.78 3.40
N ALA A 40 -17.34 24.01 3.62
CA ALA A 40 -17.87 24.05 4.97
C ALA A 40 -17.70 22.64 5.56
N GLY A 41 -17.31 22.53 6.83
CA GLY A 41 -17.19 21.23 7.52
C GLY A 41 -18.55 20.72 8.01
N ASP A 42 -19.60 21.10 7.29
CA ASP A 42 -21.00 21.05 7.70
C ASP A 42 -21.75 20.31 6.57
N ASP A 43 -22.80 19.57 6.90
CA ASP A 43 -23.70 18.78 6.01
C ASP A 43 -24.35 19.59 4.85
N GLU A 44 -23.97 20.86 4.69
CA GLU A 44 -24.41 21.78 3.64
C GLU A 44 -23.39 21.88 2.47
N GLY A 45 -22.29 21.13 2.53
CA GLY A 45 -21.30 21.03 1.45
C GLY A 45 -21.85 20.31 0.21
N LEU A 46 -21.32 20.62 -0.97
CA LEU A 46 -21.66 19.93 -2.23
C LEU A 46 -21.37 18.42 -2.15
N LEU A 47 -20.27 18.08 -1.47
CA LEU A 47 -19.89 16.72 -1.11
C LEU A 47 -19.75 16.69 0.42
N GLU A 48 -20.48 15.78 1.04
CA GLU A 48 -20.23 15.38 2.42
C GLU A 48 -19.26 14.19 2.37
N ILE A 49 -18.14 14.28 3.08
CA ILE A 49 -17.12 13.22 3.13
C ILE A 49 -16.93 12.84 4.59
N THR A 50 -17.31 11.62 4.91
CA THR A 50 -17.21 11.04 6.26
C THR A 50 -16.03 10.09 6.29
N ASP A 51 -15.20 10.25 7.31
CA ASP A 51 -14.08 9.35 7.58
C ASP A 51 -14.56 8.15 8.41
N THR A 52 -14.31 6.95 7.91
CA THR A 52 -14.68 5.67 8.54
C THR A 52 -13.45 4.83 8.93
N SER A 53 -12.26 5.43 8.92
CA SER A 53 -10.97 4.74 9.13
C SER A 53 -10.67 4.26 10.56
N ASP A 54 -11.56 4.53 11.53
CA ASP A 54 -11.33 4.14 12.93
C ASP A 54 -11.23 2.62 13.08
N GLY A 55 -10.04 2.12 13.44
CA GLY A 55 -9.76 0.69 13.56
C GLY A 55 -9.70 -0.07 12.24
N ALA A 56 -9.55 0.61 11.10
CA ALA A 56 -9.43 -0.04 9.81
C ALA A 56 -8.06 -0.74 9.65
N THR A 57 -8.10 -1.94 9.08
CA THR A 57 -6.93 -2.73 8.65
C THR A 57 -7.10 -3.11 7.19
N VAL A 58 -6.12 -2.81 6.35
CA VAL A 58 -6.05 -3.23 4.95
C VAL A 58 -5.19 -4.50 4.90
N SER A 59 -5.75 -5.59 4.39
CA SER A 59 -5.05 -6.86 4.17
C SER A 59 -5.57 -7.52 2.88
N PRO A 60 -4.92 -8.59 2.35
CA PRO A 60 -5.38 -9.29 1.16
C PRO A 60 -6.85 -9.74 1.23
N GLU A 61 -7.31 -10.17 2.41
CA GLU A 61 -8.70 -10.60 2.64
C GLU A 61 -9.66 -9.47 3.05
N ASN A 62 -9.13 -8.28 3.40
CA ASN A 62 -9.93 -7.20 3.96
C ASN A 62 -9.68 -5.86 3.26
N GLU A 63 -10.72 -5.38 2.57
CA GLU A 63 -10.75 -4.12 1.84
C GLU A 63 -11.59 -3.07 2.59
N PRO A 64 -11.07 -2.43 3.65
CA PRO A 64 -11.88 -1.54 4.48
C PRO A 64 -12.31 -0.29 3.70
N THR A 65 -13.54 0.15 3.95
CA THR A 65 -13.99 1.48 3.50
C THR A 65 -13.38 2.55 4.39
N LEU A 66 -12.62 3.47 3.78
CA LEU A 66 -11.97 4.57 4.50
C LEU A 66 -12.78 5.86 4.49
N PHE A 67 -13.51 6.09 3.39
CA PHE A 67 -14.37 7.26 3.26
C PHE A 67 -15.72 6.91 2.67
N GLU A 68 -16.77 7.54 3.19
CA GLU A 68 -18.09 7.61 2.57
C GLU A 68 -18.29 9.03 2.01
N VAL A 69 -18.71 9.13 0.76
CA VAL A 69 -18.93 10.40 0.06
C VAL A 69 -20.37 10.50 -0.39
N MET A 70 -21.10 11.50 0.09
CA MET A 70 -22.51 11.73 -0.28
C MET A 70 -22.63 13.01 -1.11
N ASP A 71 -23.28 12.91 -2.28
CA ASP A 71 -23.69 14.09 -3.07
C ASP A 71 -25.01 14.63 -2.50
N THR A 72 -24.91 15.76 -1.81
CA THR A 72 -26.07 16.41 -1.17
C THR A 72 -26.97 17.13 -2.17
N THR A 73 -26.53 17.29 -3.42
CA THR A 73 -27.18 18.15 -4.43
C THR A 73 -27.74 17.39 -5.63
N GLY A 74 -27.27 16.16 -5.88
CA GLY A 74 -27.61 15.37 -7.06
C GLY A 74 -27.03 15.92 -8.37
N GLN A 75 -25.92 16.68 -8.30
CA GLN A 75 -25.23 17.27 -9.44
C GLN A 75 -23.97 16.49 -9.87
N ILE A 76 -23.55 15.52 -9.06
CA ILE A 76 -22.40 14.66 -9.31
C ILE A 76 -22.88 13.37 -9.96
N SER A 77 -22.30 13.04 -11.12
CA SER A 77 -22.59 11.80 -11.83
C SER A 77 -21.61 10.68 -11.52
N ASP A 78 -20.39 11.02 -11.11
CA ASP A 78 -19.31 10.06 -10.89
C ASP A 78 -18.24 10.61 -9.96
N ILE A 79 -17.55 9.72 -9.24
CA ILE A 79 -16.38 10.03 -8.40
C ILE A 79 -15.29 9.01 -8.71
N THR A 80 -14.09 9.53 -8.97
CA THR A 80 -12.89 8.73 -9.23
C THR A 80 -11.77 9.14 -8.28
N VAL A 81 -10.77 8.27 -8.12
CA VAL A 81 -9.57 8.55 -7.33
C VAL A 81 -8.44 8.87 -8.31
N ASP A 82 -7.85 10.07 -8.18
CA ASP A 82 -6.73 10.51 -9.01
C ASP A 82 -5.39 10.01 -8.47
N SER A 83 -5.24 9.97 -7.14
CA SER A 83 -4.00 9.53 -6.48
C SER A 83 -4.24 9.01 -5.07
N VAL A 84 -3.39 8.08 -4.63
CA VAL A 84 -3.29 7.59 -3.25
C VAL A 84 -1.87 7.76 -2.71
N SER A 85 -1.75 8.07 -1.42
CA SER A 85 -0.46 8.19 -0.74
C SER A 85 -0.52 7.70 0.70
N ILE A 86 0.59 7.12 1.17
CA ILE A 86 0.77 6.65 2.54
C ILE A 86 1.72 7.62 3.25
N ALA A 87 1.27 8.21 4.36
CA ALA A 87 2.05 9.22 5.10
C ALA A 87 2.60 10.36 4.21
N GLY A 88 1.84 10.74 3.16
CA GLY A 88 2.21 11.79 2.21
C GLY A 88 3.21 11.38 1.13
N THR A 89 3.52 10.09 1.00
CA THR A 89 4.31 9.54 -0.12
C THR A 89 3.38 8.82 -1.08
N GLU A 90 3.30 9.27 -2.33
CA GLU A 90 2.53 8.59 -3.38
C GLU A 90 2.98 7.14 -3.51
N THR A 91 2.02 6.24 -3.66
CA THR A 91 2.28 4.80 -3.73
C THR A 91 1.42 4.15 -4.82
N ALA A 92 1.96 3.09 -5.42
CA ALA A 92 1.19 2.18 -6.27
C ALA A 92 0.77 0.92 -5.52
N ASP A 93 1.22 0.76 -4.27
CA ASP A 93 1.08 -0.44 -3.43
C ASP A 93 -0.37 -0.71 -2.96
N LEU A 94 -1.29 0.20 -3.24
CA LEU A 94 -2.69 0.11 -2.80
C LEU A 94 -3.60 0.35 -3.98
N ASP A 95 -4.57 -0.55 -4.18
CA ASP A 95 -5.67 -0.28 -5.08
C ASP A 95 -6.78 0.47 -4.34
N VAL A 96 -7.40 1.44 -5.00
CA VAL A 96 -8.47 2.24 -4.41
C VAL A 96 -9.71 2.12 -5.28
N ILE A 97 -10.73 1.51 -4.71
CA ILE A 97 -11.98 1.21 -5.40
C ILE A 97 -13.03 2.20 -4.92
N VAL A 98 -13.72 2.83 -5.88
CA VAL A 98 -14.89 3.67 -5.61
C VAL A 98 -16.12 2.94 -6.10
N GLU A 99 -17.01 2.59 -5.18
CA GLU A 99 -18.30 2.00 -5.50
C GLU A 99 -19.42 2.99 -5.20
N GLN A 100 -20.52 2.91 -5.93
CA GLN A 100 -21.71 3.74 -5.71
C GLN A 100 -22.89 2.86 -5.30
N ASP A 101 -23.50 3.16 -4.15
CA ASP A 101 -24.76 2.57 -3.72
C ASP A 101 -25.74 3.64 -3.20
N ASP A 102 -26.96 3.63 -3.74
CA ASP A 102 -28.07 4.55 -3.38
C ASP A 102 -27.68 6.05 -3.23
N GLY A 103 -26.75 6.54 -4.05
CA GLY A 103 -26.29 7.94 -4.05
C GLY A 103 -25.18 8.26 -3.04
N THR A 104 -24.65 7.24 -2.36
CA THR A 104 -23.43 7.30 -1.56
C THR A 104 -22.31 6.60 -2.32
N TYR A 105 -21.10 7.16 -2.28
CA TYR A 105 -19.91 6.55 -2.84
C TYR A 105 -19.03 6.06 -1.69
N THR A 106 -18.63 4.80 -1.73
CA THR A 106 -17.71 4.19 -0.75
C THR A 106 -16.32 4.11 -1.37
N VAL A 107 -15.34 4.69 -0.70
CA VAL A 107 -13.93 4.63 -1.09
C VAL A 107 -13.25 3.56 -0.23
N SER A 108 -13.04 2.39 -0.81
CA SER A 108 -12.36 1.27 -0.17
C SER A 108 -10.94 1.17 -0.68
N VAL A 109 -10.05 0.66 0.17
CA VAL A 109 -8.65 0.44 -0.17
C VAL A 109 -8.34 -1.04 -0.02
N ALA A 110 -7.71 -1.60 -1.02
CA ALA A 110 -7.25 -2.98 -1.07
C ALA A 110 -5.72 -3.02 -1.22
N CYS A 111 -5.13 -4.14 -0.84
CA CYS A 111 -3.74 -4.42 -1.17
C CYS A 111 -3.58 -4.59 -2.68
N ASP A 112 -2.51 -4.02 -3.24
CA ASP A 112 -1.99 -4.44 -4.54
C ASP A 112 -0.92 -5.54 -4.33
N GLU A 113 -0.14 -5.86 -5.36
CA GLU A 113 0.99 -6.82 -5.32
C GLU A 113 2.18 -6.36 -4.42
N SER A 114 1.93 -5.79 -3.23
CA SER A 114 2.96 -5.22 -2.36
C SER A 114 3.06 -5.93 -1.01
N ASP A 115 4.25 -6.33 -0.59
CA ASP A 115 4.47 -6.99 0.71
C ASP A 115 4.59 -6.00 1.87
N ARG A 116 3.76 -4.95 1.86
CA ARG A 116 3.94 -3.80 2.73
C ARG A 116 3.24 -3.99 4.07
N GLU A 117 4.03 -3.94 5.14
CA GLU A 117 3.53 -3.85 6.51
C GLU A 117 3.85 -2.49 7.14
N THR A 118 2.82 -1.70 7.45
CA THR A 118 2.99 -0.40 8.12
C THR A 118 1.68 0.12 8.72
N ALA A 119 1.78 0.96 9.75
CA ALA A 119 0.63 1.75 10.25
C ALA A 119 0.81 3.23 9.92
N ALA A 120 -0.09 3.79 9.11
CA ALA A 120 0.02 5.17 8.62
C ALA A 120 -1.34 5.79 8.25
N THR A 121 -1.40 7.11 8.11
CA THR A 121 -2.57 7.79 7.53
C THR A 121 -2.54 7.65 6.01
N ILE A 122 -3.70 7.42 5.41
CA ILE A 122 -3.86 7.31 3.96
C ILE A 122 -4.46 8.62 3.44
N SER A 123 -3.86 9.20 2.41
CA SER A 123 -4.41 10.37 1.72
C SER A 123 -4.86 9.99 0.31
N VAL A 124 -6.07 10.41 -0.05
CA VAL A 124 -6.68 10.20 -1.37
C VAL A 124 -7.06 11.53 -2.00
N THR A 125 -6.89 11.63 -3.32
CA THR A 125 -7.37 12.77 -4.12
C THR A 125 -8.60 12.31 -4.88
N LEU A 126 -9.77 12.83 -4.51
CA LEU A 126 -11.05 12.51 -5.14
C LEU A 126 -11.37 13.52 -6.24
N GLU A 127 -11.67 13.01 -7.44
CA GLU A 127 -12.15 13.80 -8.57
C GLU A 127 -13.61 13.45 -8.85
N ALA A 128 -14.51 14.39 -8.52
CA ALA A 128 -15.93 14.28 -8.82
C ALA A 128 -16.28 15.01 -10.12
N SER A 129 -17.11 14.39 -10.95
CA SER A 129 -17.54 14.91 -12.25
C SER A 129 -19.07 14.89 -12.41
N GLY A 130 -19.60 15.76 -13.26
CA GLY A 130 -21.04 15.92 -13.50
C GLY A 130 -21.37 17.30 -14.07
N ASP A 131 -22.43 17.92 -13.56
CA ASP A 131 -22.75 19.33 -13.87
C ASP A 131 -21.72 20.29 -13.29
N VAL A 132 -21.02 19.83 -12.25
CA VAL A 132 -19.90 20.50 -11.57
C VAL A 132 -18.71 19.55 -11.50
N HIS A 133 -17.52 20.13 -11.44
CA HIS A 133 -16.26 19.40 -11.29
C HIS A 133 -15.59 19.85 -10.00
N VAL A 134 -15.24 18.88 -9.15
CA VAL A 134 -14.68 19.10 -7.82
C VAL A 134 -13.48 18.19 -7.64
N VAL A 135 -12.39 18.75 -7.13
CA VAL A 135 -11.23 17.99 -6.68
C VAL A 135 -11.09 18.21 -5.18
N ALA A 136 -10.99 17.14 -4.41
CA ALA A 136 -10.90 17.18 -2.96
C ALA A 136 -9.79 16.24 -2.46
N ASP A 137 -8.84 16.81 -1.74
CA ASP A 137 -7.82 16.05 -1.01
C ASP A 137 -8.38 15.65 0.37
N ARG A 138 -8.26 14.36 0.71
CA ARG A 138 -8.64 13.84 2.03
C ARG A 138 -7.53 12.99 2.61
N THR A 139 -7.43 13.00 3.92
CA THR A 139 -6.48 12.19 4.68
C THR A 139 -7.24 11.62 5.86
N THR A 140 -7.01 10.34 6.14
CA THR A 140 -7.65 9.68 7.28
C THR A 140 -7.27 10.38 8.58
N GLU A 141 -8.24 10.57 9.47
CA GLU A 141 -8.03 11.11 10.82
C GLU A 141 -7.27 10.11 11.70
N ASN A 142 -7.50 8.81 11.46
CA ASN A 142 -6.84 7.72 12.16
C ASN A 142 -5.75 7.07 11.30
N THR A 143 -4.80 6.44 11.98
CA THR A 143 -3.84 5.54 11.34
C THR A 143 -4.54 4.25 10.94
N VAL A 144 -4.30 3.81 9.72
CA VAL A 144 -4.79 2.55 9.17
C VAL A 144 -3.65 1.53 9.24
N SER A 145 -3.93 0.31 9.73
CA SER A 145 -2.97 -0.80 9.65
C SER A 145 -2.96 -1.31 8.21
N ILE A 146 -1.79 -1.46 7.61
CA ILE A 146 -1.61 -1.98 6.26
C ILE A 146 -0.74 -3.21 6.41
N GLU A 147 -1.31 -4.36 6.04
CA GLU A 147 -0.77 -5.71 6.20
C GLU A 147 -0.93 -6.41 4.85
N CYS A 148 -0.22 -5.91 3.84
CA CYS A 148 -0.33 -6.41 2.47
C CYS A 148 0.67 -7.52 2.13
N GLY A 149 1.44 -8.00 3.12
CA GLY A 149 2.29 -9.18 2.98
C GLY A 149 1.52 -10.38 2.44
N ALA A 150 2.24 -11.27 1.74
CA ALA A 150 1.70 -12.56 1.33
C ALA A 150 1.05 -13.28 2.51
N GLU A 151 -0.06 -13.97 2.26
CA GLU A 151 -0.65 -14.83 3.28
C GLU A 151 0.39 -15.89 3.65
N GLU A 152 0.87 -15.88 4.90
CA GLU A 152 1.59 -17.03 5.44
C GLU A 152 0.63 -18.22 5.39
N GLU A 153 0.94 -19.23 4.57
CA GLU A 153 0.13 -20.45 4.58
C GLU A 153 0.37 -21.18 5.89
N SER A 154 -0.61 -21.15 6.80
CA SER A 154 -0.56 -21.92 8.05
C SER A 154 -1.15 -23.32 7.87
N TYR A 155 -0.43 -24.31 8.41
CA TYR A 155 -0.81 -25.72 8.43
C TYR A 155 -1.03 -26.15 9.89
N ASP A 156 -2.29 -26.12 10.33
CA ASP A 156 -2.71 -26.33 11.73
C ASP A 156 -3.05 -27.80 12.08
N ASP A 157 -2.75 -28.75 11.20
CA ASP A 157 -2.99 -30.19 11.40
C ASP A 157 -1.65 -30.94 11.21
N GLU A 158 -1.43 -32.02 11.99
CA GLU A 158 -0.28 -32.93 11.83
C GLU A 158 -0.10 -33.31 10.34
N PHE A 159 1.07 -33.00 9.78
CA PHE A 159 1.37 -33.30 8.38
C PHE A 159 2.12 -34.63 8.26
N ASP A 160 1.38 -35.72 7.99
CA ASP A 160 1.93 -37.02 7.57
C ASP A 160 2.03 -37.05 6.05
N GLY A 161 3.12 -36.48 5.52
CA GLY A 161 3.32 -36.27 4.10
C GLY A 161 3.64 -37.55 3.33
N GLY A 162 4.18 -38.57 3.99
CA GLY A 162 4.68 -39.77 3.30
C GLY A 162 5.52 -39.41 2.07
N ASN A 163 5.05 -39.77 0.87
CA ASN A 163 5.73 -39.47 -0.41
C ASN A 163 5.10 -38.31 -1.21
N ASP A 164 4.27 -37.49 -0.57
CA ASP A 164 3.63 -36.33 -1.21
C ASP A 164 4.53 -35.09 -1.08
N ASP A 165 4.42 -34.19 -2.06
CA ASP A 165 5.15 -32.92 -2.11
C ASP A 165 4.18 -31.77 -1.82
N ILE A 166 4.59 -30.82 -0.96
CA ILE A 166 3.96 -29.51 -0.76
C ILE A 166 4.83 -28.45 -1.45
N ASP A 167 4.19 -27.59 -2.25
CA ASP A 167 4.78 -26.38 -2.81
C ASP A 167 4.01 -25.18 -2.24
N ILE A 168 4.69 -24.30 -1.50
CA ILE A 168 4.19 -23.05 -0.92
C ILE A 168 4.77 -21.89 -1.75
N GLU A 169 3.93 -20.97 -2.22
CA GLU A 169 4.39 -19.91 -3.14
C GLU A 169 5.22 -18.84 -2.42
N ASP A 170 4.88 -18.50 -1.18
CA ASP A 170 5.52 -17.47 -0.37
C ASP A 170 6.00 -18.09 0.97
N ASP A 171 5.59 -17.51 2.10
CA ASP A 171 5.95 -17.95 3.44
C ASP A 171 5.01 -19.07 3.92
N GLY A 172 5.53 -20.00 4.74
CA GLY A 172 4.76 -21.13 5.27
C GLY A 172 5.06 -21.43 6.73
N THR A 173 4.01 -21.69 7.51
CA THR A 173 4.12 -22.03 8.94
C THR A 173 3.42 -23.35 9.25
N PHE A 174 4.11 -24.25 9.93
CA PHE A 174 3.58 -25.53 10.41
C PHE A 174 3.46 -25.48 11.94
N GLU A 175 2.23 -25.46 12.46
CA GLU A 175 1.96 -25.33 13.90
C GLU A 175 2.01 -26.67 14.67
N GLU A 176 1.93 -27.78 13.94
CA GLU A 176 1.92 -29.16 14.47
C GLU A 176 3.07 -29.99 13.87
N ASP A 177 3.24 -31.22 14.37
CA ASP A 177 4.30 -32.14 13.95
C ASP A 177 4.31 -32.37 12.42
N VAL A 178 5.52 -32.40 11.84
CA VAL A 178 5.76 -32.65 10.41
C VAL A 178 6.57 -33.93 10.21
N ASP A 179 5.93 -34.96 9.66
CA ASP A 179 6.51 -36.27 9.38
C ASP A 179 6.61 -36.52 7.87
N LEU A 180 7.83 -36.57 7.33
CA LEU A 180 8.11 -36.84 5.92
C LEU A 180 8.85 -38.17 5.70
N ASP A 181 8.15 -39.16 5.17
CA ASP A 181 8.68 -40.51 4.95
C ASP A 181 8.88 -40.88 3.47
N GLY A 182 10.10 -41.23 3.08
CA GLY A 182 10.36 -41.80 1.76
C GLY A 182 10.85 -40.77 0.76
N ASN A 183 10.01 -40.23 -0.13
CA ASN A 183 10.43 -39.22 -1.12
C ASN A 183 9.59 -37.94 -1.07
N GLY A 184 8.91 -37.67 0.05
CA GLY A 184 8.09 -36.47 0.22
C GLY A 184 8.94 -35.21 0.33
N GLY A 185 8.32 -34.06 0.07
CA GLY A 185 9.03 -32.80 0.01
C GLY A 185 8.19 -31.61 0.48
N ILE A 186 8.83 -30.61 1.07
CA ILE A 186 8.24 -29.28 1.29
C ILE A 186 9.14 -28.26 0.60
N ALA A 187 8.56 -27.46 -0.29
CA ALA A 187 9.24 -26.36 -0.95
C ALA A 187 8.49 -25.04 -0.67
N ALA A 188 9.20 -23.96 -0.36
CA ALA A 188 8.62 -22.64 -0.19
C ALA A 188 9.35 -21.57 -1.00
N GLY A 189 8.62 -20.56 -1.46
CA GLY A 189 9.20 -19.40 -2.13
C GLY A 189 9.80 -18.38 -1.17
N GLY A 190 9.26 -18.29 0.05
CA GLY A 190 9.67 -17.43 1.16
C GLY A 190 9.96 -18.24 2.43
N ASP A 191 9.90 -17.63 3.60
CA ASP A 191 10.37 -18.24 4.85
C ASP A 191 9.54 -19.47 5.26
N LEU A 192 10.18 -20.43 5.93
CA LEU A 192 9.53 -21.60 6.54
C LEU A 192 9.70 -21.61 8.04
N THR A 193 8.61 -21.72 8.79
CA THR A 193 8.62 -21.88 10.24
C THR A 193 7.96 -23.19 10.65
N PHE A 194 8.64 -23.97 11.47
CA PHE A 194 8.13 -25.19 12.08
C PHE A 194 8.08 -24.98 13.59
N GLU A 195 6.86 -24.86 14.14
CA GLU A 195 6.66 -24.58 15.56
C GLU A 195 6.85 -25.83 16.44
N ASP A 196 6.50 -27.01 15.91
CA ASP A 196 6.64 -28.31 16.61
C ASP A 196 7.71 -29.22 15.96
N ASP A 197 7.71 -30.50 16.32
CA ASP A 197 8.74 -31.45 15.93
C ASP A 197 8.70 -31.79 14.43
N VAL A 198 9.90 -31.99 13.85
CA VAL A 198 10.08 -32.31 12.44
C VAL A 198 10.88 -33.60 12.27
N GLU A 199 10.29 -34.63 11.66
CA GLU A 199 10.94 -35.91 11.35
C GLU A 199 11.02 -36.15 9.83
N LEU A 200 12.25 -36.34 9.30
CA LEU A 200 12.49 -36.68 7.89
C LEU A 200 13.22 -38.03 7.78
N ASP A 201 12.55 -39.04 7.23
CA ASP A 201 13.13 -40.36 6.93
C ASP A 201 13.29 -40.62 5.43
N GLY A 202 14.30 -41.41 5.07
CA GLY A 202 14.44 -41.95 3.72
C GLY A 202 15.20 -41.03 2.76
N THR A 203 14.51 -40.31 1.90
CA THR A 203 15.04 -39.40 0.87
C THR A 203 14.20 -38.12 0.78
N SER A 204 13.55 -37.74 1.88
CA SER A 204 12.67 -36.57 1.98
C SER A 204 13.46 -35.26 1.94
N GLN A 205 12.81 -34.16 1.56
CA GLN A 205 13.47 -32.86 1.42
C GLN A 205 12.63 -31.69 1.95
N ILE A 206 13.29 -30.71 2.58
CA ILE A 206 12.73 -29.38 2.85
C ILE A 206 13.62 -28.36 2.16
N SER A 207 13.05 -27.46 1.36
CA SER A 207 13.80 -26.42 0.66
C SER A 207 13.07 -25.09 0.61
N THR A 208 13.77 -23.98 0.78
CA THR A 208 13.21 -22.64 0.59
C THR A 208 14.20 -21.65 -0.03
N ASN A 209 13.70 -20.59 -0.69
CA ASN A 209 14.50 -19.42 -1.06
C ASN A 209 14.67 -18.41 0.11
N GLY A 210 13.96 -18.59 1.22
CA GLY A 210 14.05 -17.77 2.42
C GLY A 210 14.89 -18.42 3.52
N THR A 211 14.53 -18.08 4.76
CA THR A 211 15.05 -18.65 6.00
C THR A 211 14.21 -19.85 6.46
N ILE A 212 14.84 -20.87 7.03
CA ILE A 212 14.12 -21.95 7.75
C ILE A 212 14.32 -21.78 9.24
N THR A 213 13.22 -21.76 10.00
CA THR A 213 13.22 -21.75 11.46
C THR A 213 12.58 -23.01 12.01
N PHE A 214 13.34 -23.74 12.83
CA PHE A 214 12.86 -24.87 13.63
C PHE A 214 12.76 -24.46 15.10
N GLU A 215 11.54 -24.33 15.61
CA GLU A 215 11.29 -24.08 17.03
C GLU A 215 11.19 -25.35 17.86
N GLY A 216 10.68 -26.44 17.26
CA GLY A 216 10.67 -27.79 17.83
C GLY A 216 11.97 -28.57 17.60
N SER A 217 11.93 -29.87 17.92
CA SER A 217 13.06 -30.77 17.70
C SER A 217 13.11 -31.27 16.25
N VAL A 218 14.30 -31.51 15.74
CA VAL A 218 14.50 -31.93 14.34
C VAL A 218 15.23 -33.27 14.31
N SER A 219 14.64 -34.25 13.63
CA SER A 219 15.20 -35.59 13.43
C SER A 219 15.34 -35.90 11.94
N LEU A 220 16.57 -36.17 11.49
CA LEU A 220 16.87 -36.48 10.08
C LEU A 220 17.55 -37.85 9.98
N ASP A 221 16.90 -38.83 9.34
CA ASP A 221 17.47 -40.14 9.03
C ASP A 221 17.59 -40.37 7.51
N GLY A 222 18.26 -41.45 7.10
CA GLY A 222 18.36 -41.82 5.69
C GLY A 222 19.28 -40.90 4.87
N ASN A 223 18.75 -40.26 3.84
CA ASN A 223 19.42 -39.30 2.96
C ASN A 223 18.57 -38.03 2.83
N SER A 224 17.89 -37.65 3.90
CA SER A 224 17.05 -36.46 3.96
C SER A 224 17.87 -35.17 3.84
N VAL A 225 17.29 -34.14 3.22
CA VAL A 225 17.99 -32.88 2.97
C VAL A 225 17.14 -31.70 3.43
N VAL A 226 17.75 -30.79 4.21
CA VAL A 226 17.18 -29.49 4.52
C VAL A 226 18.06 -28.41 3.87
N TYR A 227 17.46 -27.53 3.08
CA TYR A 227 18.16 -26.50 2.33
C TYR A 227 17.48 -25.13 2.42
N ALA A 228 18.23 -24.08 2.73
CA ALA A 228 17.76 -22.70 2.67
C ALA A 228 18.71 -21.84 1.83
N GLU A 229 18.16 -20.93 1.00
CA GLU A 229 18.99 -19.91 0.33
C GLU A 229 19.45 -18.82 1.30
N GLU A 230 18.72 -18.54 2.38
CA GLU A 230 19.18 -17.63 3.43
C GLU A 230 19.75 -18.40 4.63
N ASP A 231 19.15 -18.24 5.82
CA ASP A 231 19.64 -18.82 7.06
C ASP A 231 18.86 -20.10 7.44
N ILE A 232 19.45 -20.93 8.29
CA ILE A 232 18.73 -22.00 9.00
C ILE A 232 18.93 -21.80 10.49
N ILE A 233 17.84 -21.71 11.23
CA ILE A 233 17.81 -21.44 12.66
C ILE A 233 17.18 -22.65 13.36
N CYS A 234 17.92 -23.25 14.30
CA CYS A 234 17.42 -24.32 15.17
C CYS A 234 17.46 -23.87 16.63
N THR A 235 16.36 -24.01 17.36
CA THR A 235 16.31 -23.78 18.82
C THR A 235 17.07 -24.87 19.58
N GLU A 236 17.00 -26.10 19.07
CA GLU A 236 17.72 -27.27 19.58
C GLU A 236 18.58 -27.92 18.48
N PRO A 237 19.75 -28.50 18.82
CA PRO A 237 20.57 -29.20 17.84
C PRO A 237 19.82 -30.39 17.21
N PRO A 238 19.86 -30.56 15.88
CA PRO A 238 19.15 -31.64 15.20
C PRO A 238 19.78 -33.01 15.49
N GLU A 239 18.95 -34.05 15.57
CA GLU A 239 19.40 -35.44 15.59
C GLU A 239 19.60 -35.94 14.15
N ILE A 240 20.86 -36.08 13.72
CA ILE A 240 21.20 -36.47 12.34
C ILE A 240 21.80 -37.88 12.31
N SER A 241 21.19 -38.76 11.50
CA SER A 241 21.70 -40.09 11.18
C SER A 241 21.68 -40.40 9.67
N GLY A 242 22.43 -41.43 9.27
CA GLY A 242 22.60 -41.77 7.86
C GLY A 242 23.51 -40.81 7.09
N ASN A 243 23.06 -40.39 5.92
CA ASN A 243 23.68 -39.38 5.05
C ASN A 243 22.82 -38.10 4.97
N ALA A 244 21.98 -37.84 5.97
CA ALA A 244 21.18 -36.62 6.01
C ALA A 244 22.06 -35.37 6.13
N ASP A 245 21.56 -34.25 5.63
CA ASP A 245 22.31 -32.99 5.52
C ASP A 245 21.42 -31.77 5.75
N ILE A 246 21.99 -30.75 6.39
CA ILE A 246 21.40 -29.42 6.58
C ILE A 246 22.38 -28.40 6.00
N THR A 247 21.94 -27.65 5.01
CA THR A 247 22.78 -26.67 4.31
C THR A 247 22.04 -25.35 4.12
N ALA A 248 22.67 -24.24 4.50
CA ALA A 248 22.22 -22.89 4.21
C ALA A 248 23.26 -22.17 3.32
N GLU A 249 22.86 -21.30 2.39
CA GLU A 249 23.85 -20.40 1.75
C GLU A 249 24.29 -19.26 2.69
N GLY A 250 23.42 -18.86 3.63
CA GLY A 250 23.69 -17.94 4.73
C GLY A 250 24.36 -18.62 5.93
N GLU A 251 23.80 -18.42 7.13
CA GLU A 251 24.28 -18.98 8.38
C GLU A 251 23.38 -20.12 8.89
N THR A 252 24.01 -21.18 9.41
CA THR A 252 23.33 -22.20 10.23
C THR A 252 23.51 -21.85 11.70
N ILE A 253 22.44 -21.43 12.38
CA ILE A 253 22.46 -20.93 13.75
C ILE A 253 21.79 -21.95 14.68
N GLY A 254 22.51 -22.40 15.71
CA GLY A 254 21.95 -23.34 16.69
C GLY A 254 21.86 -24.81 16.21
N CYS A 255 22.04 -25.05 14.92
CA CYS A 255 22.00 -26.39 14.30
C CYS A 255 23.35 -27.16 14.36
N GLU A 256 24.29 -26.79 15.25
CA GLU A 256 25.60 -27.46 15.33
C GLU A 256 25.53 -28.75 16.18
N LEU A 257 26.05 -29.86 15.63
CA LEU A 257 26.19 -31.18 16.29
C LEU A 257 27.30 -31.23 17.36
#